data_AF-A0A2N6ASG6-F1
#
_entry.id   AF-A0A2N6ASG6-F1
#
_cell.length_a   1.000
_cell.length_b   1.000
_cell.length_c   1.000
_cell.angle_alpha   90.00
_cell.angle_beta   90.00
_cell.angle_gamma   90.00
#
_symmetry.space_group_name_H-M   'P 1'
#
loop_
_entity.id
_entity.type
_entity.pdbx_description
1 polymer ?
#
loop_
_entity_poly.entity_id
_entity_poly.type
_entity_poly.pdbx_seq_one_letter_code
_entity_poly.pdbx_strand_id
1 'polypeptide(L)'
;KFWAAFTSAIGLEETGGAPEQVIARIDEIIGSQTAEHWQEVLGKADCCCNIVRGLDEAMNDADFKARGLFDYRVEGPSGASLTALPLPLAPRFRAPASEARAFPELKEPDKD
;
A
#
# COMPACT_ATOMS: atom_id res chain seq x y z
N LYS A 1 -6.70 -0.76 23.52
CA LYS A 1 -6.00 -2.05 23.32
C LYS A 1 -4.80 -1.89 22.39
N PHE A 2 -5.00 -1.60 21.10
CA PHE A 2 -3.90 -1.41 20.12
C PHE A 2 -2.88 -0.35 20.52
N TRP A 3 -3.34 0.82 20.97
CA TRP A 3 -2.45 1.90 21.39
C TRP A 3 -1.51 1.49 22.53
N ALA A 4 -2.06 0.92 23.61
CA ALA A 4 -1.26 0.44 24.74
C ALA A 4 -0.28 -0.68 24.34
N ALA A 5 -0.67 -1.58 23.43
CA ALA A 5 0.23 -2.60 22.91
C ALA A 5 1.39 -1.99 22.11
N PHE A 6 1.10 -1.00 21.25
CA PHE A 6 2.11 -0.27 20.49
C PHE A 6 3.08 0.48 21.42
N THR A 7 2.57 1.31 22.33
CA THR A 7 3.42 2.11 23.22
C THR A 7 4.25 1.24 24.14
N SER A 8 3.69 0.13 24.64
CA SER A 8 4.44 -0.87 25.39
C SER A 8 5.53 -1.55 24.55
N ALA A 9 5.28 -1.85 23.27
CA ALA A 9 6.24 -2.52 22.39
C ALA A 9 7.43 -1.62 22.02
N ILE A 10 7.18 -0.31 21.82
CA ILE A 10 8.23 0.66 21.50
C ILE A 10 8.91 1.26 22.74
N GLY A 11 8.41 0.96 23.95
CA GLY A 11 8.92 1.52 25.19
C GLY A 11 8.57 3.01 25.41
N LEU A 12 7.46 3.48 24.85
CA LEU A 12 6.97 4.84 25.08
C LEU A 12 6.27 4.93 26.44
N GLU A 13 6.95 5.52 27.42
CA GLU A 13 6.39 5.85 28.73
C GLU A 13 5.48 7.09 28.64
N GLU A 14 4.33 7.06 29.35
CA GLU A 14 3.35 8.16 29.54
C GLU A 14 2.92 8.90 28.25
N THR A 15 1.74 8.59 27.74
CA THR A 15 1.14 9.32 26.62
C THR A 15 0.24 10.44 27.13
N GLY A 16 0.82 11.62 27.33
CA GLY A 16 0.10 12.84 27.70
C GLY A 16 0.66 14.05 26.95
N GLY A 17 -0.13 15.12 26.85
CA GLY A 17 0.26 16.35 26.16
C GLY A 17 -0.31 16.49 24.75
N ALA A 18 0.21 17.46 24.01
CA ALA A 18 -0.26 17.79 22.67
C ALA A 18 0.14 16.68 21.66
N PRO A 19 -0.71 16.33 20.68
CA PRO A 19 -0.43 15.28 19.71
C PRO A 19 0.94 15.40 19.02
N GLU A 20 1.39 16.63 18.76
CA GLU A 20 2.66 16.93 18.10
C GLU A 20 3.86 16.48 18.94
N GLN A 21 3.78 16.60 20.27
CA GLN A 21 4.83 16.17 21.19
C GLN A 21 4.93 14.65 21.25
N VAL A 22 3.77 13.98 21.25
CA VAL A 22 3.70 12.51 21.21
C VAL A 22 4.26 11.98 19.91
N ILE A 23 3.93 12.61 18.76
CA ILE A 23 4.47 12.24 17.45
C ILE A 23 5.98 12.42 17.41
N ALA A 24 6.51 13.56 17.87
CA ALA A 24 7.96 13.79 17.90
C ALA A 24 8.69 12.74 18.74
N ARG A 25 8.12 12.34 19.87
CA ARG A 25 8.71 11.30 20.72
C ARG A 25 8.68 9.92 20.07
N ILE A 26 7.61 9.59 19.36
CA ILE A 26 7.51 8.35 18.58
C ILE A 26 8.53 8.35 17.45
N ASP A 27 8.69 9.48 16.75
CA ASP A 27 9.67 9.63 15.67
C ASP A 27 11.11 9.40 16.15
N GLU A 28 11.49 9.97 17.31
CA GLU A 28 12.79 9.71 17.93
C GLU A 28 13.01 8.23 18.25
N ILE A 29 12.00 7.57 18.84
CA ILE A 29 12.10 6.15 19.21
C ILE A 29 12.20 5.29 17.95
N ILE A 30 11.27 5.44 17.01
CA ILE A 30 11.23 4.64 15.80
C ILE A 30 12.48 4.90 14.94
N GLY A 31 12.95 6.15 14.84
CA GLY A 31 14.16 6.51 14.11
C GLY A 31 15.47 5.95 14.69
N SER A 32 15.46 5.45 15.94
CA SER A 32 16.66 4.88 16.58
C SER A 32 17.04 3.49 16.08
N GLN A 33 16.13 2.80 15.38
CA GLN A 33 16.31 1.41 14.93
C GLN A 33 15.78 1.24 13.49
N THR A 34 16.21 0.17 12.81
CA THR A 34 15.80 -0.07 11.42
C THR A 34 14.36 -0.55 11.30
N ALA A 35 13.80 -0.47 10.09
CA ALA A 35 12.46 -0.97 9.80
C ALA A 35 12.33 -2.48 10.09
N GLU A 36 13.36 -3.28 9.81
CA GLU A 36 13.37 -4.72 10.07
C GLU A 36 13.31 -5.03 11.57
N HIS A 37 14.02 -4.27 12.39
CA HIS A 37 13.94 -4.38 13.85
C HIS A 37 12.49 -4.15 14.32
N TRP A 38 11.88 -3.05 13.88
CA TRP A 38 10.50 -2.74 14.25
C TRP A 38 9.49 -3.72 13.67
N GLN A 39 9.74 -4.28 12.49
CA GLN A 39 8.90 -5.34 11.93
C GLN A 39 8.89 -6.58 12.82
N GLU A 40 10.04 -6.97 13.37
CA GLU A 40 10.11 -8.09 14.31
C GLU A 40 9.40 -7.78 15.64
N VAL A 41 9.65 -6.59 16.21
CA VAL A 41 9.09 -6.18 17.50
C VAL A 41 7.57 -5.99 17.40
N LEU A 42 7.11 -5.17 16.45
CA LEU A 42 5.71 -4.82 16.30
C LEU A 42 4.89 -5.95 15.67
N GLY A 43 5.50 -6.83 14.89
CA GLY A 43 4.84 -8.03 14.35
C GLY A 43 4.44 -9.05 15.42
N LYS A 44 5.09 -9.01 16.59
CA LYS A 44 4.72 -9.81 17.78
C LYS A 44 3.72 -9.10 18.69
N ALA A 45 3.58 -7.78 18.55
CA ALA A 45 2.63 -6.98 19.31
C ALA A 45 1.25 -7.02 18.67
N ASP A 46 0.19 -7.03 19.49
CA ASP A 46 -1.19 -6.91 19.01
C ASP A 46 -1.49 -5.44 18.62
N CYS A 47 -0.80 -4.96 17.58
CA CYS A 47 -0.88 -3.60 17.05
C CYS A 47 -0.85 -3.60 15.51
N CYS A 48 -1.54 -2.63 14.90
CA CYS A 48 -1.66 -2.53 13.45
C CYS A 48 -0.52 -1.69 12.85
N CYS A 49 0.70 -2.22 12.85
CA CYS A 49 1.87 -1.57 12.27
C CYS A 49 2.43 -2.38 11.11
N ASN A 50 2.93 -1.70 10.07
CA ASN A 50 3.59 -2.34 8.93
C ASN A 50 4.62 -1.40 8.30
N ILE A 51 5.61 -1.98 7.61
CA ILE A 51 6.55 -1.22 6.79
C ILE A 51 5.83 -0.76 5.52
N VAL A 52 5.92 0.53 5.20
CA VAL A 52 5.46 1.06 3.91
C VAL A 52 6.46 0.67 2.83
N ARG A 53 6.08 -0.29 1.99
CA ARG A 53 6.91 -0.81 0.88
C ARG A 53 6.85 0.12 -0.33
N GLY A 54 7.91 0.09 -1.13
CA GLY A 54 7.95 0.76 -2.43
C GLY A 54 7.01 0.11 -3.44
N LEU A 55 6.65 0.85 -4.49
CA LEU A 55 5.77 0.33 -5.54
C LEU A 55 6.38 -0.90 -6.24
N ASP A 56 7.67 -0.85 -6.57
CA ASP A 56 8.37 -1.96 -7.23
C ASP A 56 8.41 -3.22 -6.36
N GLU A 57 8.56 -3.05 -5.04
CA GLU A 57 8.47 -4.16 -4.08
C GLU A 57 7.07 -4.77 -4.08
N ALA A 58 6.04 -3.93 -4.01
CA ALA A 58 4.64 -4.38 -4.04
C ALA A 58 4.29 -5.09 -5.35
N MET A 59 4.77 -4.61 -6.50
CA MET A 59 4.56 -5.28 -7.79
C MET A 59 5.25 -6.65 -7.87
N ASN A 60 6.31 -6.85 -7.08
CA ASN A 60 7.07 -8.08 -7.06
C ASN A 60 6.71 -9.07 -5.94
N ASP A 61 5.84 -8.65 -5.01
CA ASP A 61 5.38 -9.44 -3.88
C ASP A 61 4.74 -10.77 -4.31
N ALA A 62 5.12 -11.85 -3.62
CA ALA A 62 4.71 -13.21 -3.97
C ALA A 62 3.20 -13.42 -3.81
N ASP A 63 2.59 -12.84 -2.77
CA ASP A 63 1.16 -12.96 -2.52
C ASP A 63 0.36 -12.11 -3.52
N PHE A 64 0.92 -11.00 -3.99
CA PHE A 64 0.27 -10.14 -5.00
C PHE A 64 0.31 -10.84 -6.36
N LYS A 65 1.44 -11.48 -6.71
CA LYS A 65 1.60 -12.30 -7.93
C LYS A 65 0.71 -13.54 -7.90
N ALA A 66 0.66 -14.27 -6.78
CA ALA A 66 -0.16 -15.48 -6.65
C ALA A 66 -1.66 -15.19 -6.84
N ARG A 67 -2.10 -13.97 -6.53
CA ARG A 67 -3.48 -13.51 -6.74
C ARG A 67 -3.74 -12.89 -8.11
N GLY A 68 -2.73 -12.75 -8.96
CA GLY A 68 -2.84 -12.08 -10.25
C GLY A 68 -3.27 -10.61 -10.14
N LEU A 69 -2.85 -9.92 -9.07
CA LEU A 69 -3.36 -8.58 -8.73
C LEU A 69 -3.08 -7.55 -9.84
N PHE A 70 -1.98 -7.74 -10.57
CA PHE A 70 -1.48 -6.83 -11.61
C PHE A 70 -1.53 -7.43 -13.03
N ASP A 71 -2.26 -8.53 -13.23
CA ASP A 71 -2.26 -9.26 -14.51
C ASP A 71 -3.00 -8.53 -15.62
N TYR A 72 -3.88 -7.61 -15.27
CA TYR A 72 -4.74 -6.91 -16.21
C TYR A 72 -4.01 -5.72 -16.83
N ARG A 73 -4.21 -5.50 -18.13
CA ARG A 73 -3.55 -4.45 -18.89
C ARG A 73 -4.55 -3.50 -19.53
N VAL A 74 -4.17 -2.23 -19.63
CA VAL A 74 -4.83 -1.21 -20.42
C VAL A 74 -3.89 -0.82 -21.56
N GLU A 75 -4.44 -0.62 -22.74
CA GLU A 75 -3.71 -0.17 -23.92
C GLU A 75 -4.20 1.21 -24.35
N GLY A 76 -3.26 2.13 -24.50
CA GLY A 76 -3.51 3.46 -25.00
C GLY A 76 -3.53 3.51 -26.53
N PRO A 77 -4.02 4.61 -27.11
CA PRO A 77 -4.17 4.77 -28.56
C PRO A 77 -2.86 4.64 -29.36
N SER A 78 -1.72 4.94 -28.72
CA SER A 78 -0.38 4.81 -29.31
C SER A 78 0.20 3.38 -29.24
N GLY A 79 -0.56 2.40 -28.75
CA GLY A 79 -0.09 1.03 -28.48
C GLY A 79 0.69 0.89 -27.16
N ALA A 80 0.81 1.98 -26.38
CA ALA A 80 1.43 1.92 -25.06
C ALA A 80 0.57 1.09 -24.10
N SER A 81 1.17 0.10 -23.45
CA SER A 81 0.47 -0.75 -22.48
C SER A 81 0.91 -0.44 -21.05
N LEU A 82 -0.06 -0.39 -20.14
CA LEU A 82 0.13 -0.18 -18.70
C LEU A 82 -0.68 -1.19 -17.88
N THR A 83 -0.23 -1.45 -16.66
CA THR A 83 -0.99 -2.26 -15.69
C THR A 83 -2.30 -1.56 -15.36
N ALA A 84 -3.41 -2.28 -15.44
CA ALA A 84 -4.72 -1.79 -15.03
C ALA A 84 -4.78 -1.65 -13.51
N LEU A 85 -5.58 -0.71 -13.01
CA LEU A 85 -5.82 -0.59 -11.57
C LEU A 85 -6.44 -1.89 -11.02
N PRO A 86 -5.94 -2.42 -9.88
CA PRO A 86 -6.55 -3.55 -9.22
C PRO A 86 -8.02 -3.27 -8.88
N LEU A 87 -8.91 -4.20 -9.23
CA LEU A 87 -10.32 -4.12 -8.88
C LEU A 87 -10.65 -5.14 -7.80
N PRO A 88 -11.42 -4.78 -6.76
CA PRO A 88 -11.90 -5.72 -5.73
C PRO A 88 -13.07 -6.56 -6.26
N LEU A 89 -12.93 -7.12 -7.47
CA LEU A 89 -13.94 -7.91 -8.16
C LEU A 89 -13.37 -9.29 -8.48
N ALA A 90 -14.19 -10.33 -8.29
CA ALA A 90 -13.79 -11.69 -8.67
C ALA A 90 -13.50 -11.75 -10.19
N PRO A 91 -12.46 -12.47 -10.64
CA PRO A 91 -12.06 -12.51 -12.05
C PRO A 91 -13.19 -12.87 -13.03
N ARG A 92 -14.13 -13.74 -12.63
CA ARG A 92 -15.30 -14.14 -13.43
C ARG A 92 -16.24 -12.99 -13.82
N PHE A 93 -16.18 -11.86 -13.12
CA PHE A 93 -16.98 -10.67 -13.44
C PHE A 93 -16.20 -9.66 -14.27
N ARG A 94 -14.97 -10.00 -14.68
CA ARG A 94 -14.08 -9.15 -15.47
C ARG A 94 -13.88 -9.73 -16.86
N ALA A 95 -13.33 -8.91 -17.74
CA ALA A 95 -12.75 -9.38 -18.99
C ALA A 95 -11.63 -10.38 -18.72
N PRO A 96 -11.29 -11.27 -19.65
CA PRO A 96 -10.06 -12.06 -19.56
C PRO A 96 -8.82 -11.16 -19.42
N ALA A 97 -7.89 -11.50 -18.52
CA ALA A 97 -6.64 -10.75 -18.36
C ALA A 97 -5.70 -10.89 -19.57
N SER A 98 -5.90 -11.91 -20.42
CA SER A 98 -5.19 -12.12 -21.68
C SER A 98 -5.47 -11.03 -22.73
N GLU A 99 -6.49 -10.20 -22.52
CA GLU A 99 -6.88 -9.14 -23.45
C GLU A 99 -6.71 -7.76 -22.79
N ALA A 100 -5.83 -6.93 -23.34
CA ALA A 100 -5.69 -5.56 -22.90
C ALA A 100 -6.97 -4.76 -23.23
N ARG A 101 -7.43 -3.94 -22.29
CA ARG A 101 -8.58 -3.06 -22.51
C ARG A 101 -8.12 -1.75 -23.15
N ALA A 102 -8.73 -1.37 -24.26
CA ALA A 102 -8.46 -0.07 -24.88
C ALA A 102 -8.97 1.08 -24.00
N PHE A 103 -8.14 2.11 -23.83
CA PHE A 103 -8.55 3.39 -23.26
C PHE A 103 -8.86 4.37 -24.41
N PRO A 104 -10.04 5.01 -24.42
CA PRO A 104 -10.45 5.86 -25.53
C PRO A 104 -9.60 7.14 -25.61
N GLU A 105 -9.44 7.65 -26.83
CA GLU A 105 -8.90 9.00 -27.03
C GLU A 105 -9.83 10.06 -26.43
N LEU A 106 -9.25 11.11 -25.88
CA LEU A 106 -9.98 12.31 -25.52
C LEU A 106 -10.49 12.95 -26.81
N LYS A 107 -11.81 12.97 -27.01
CA LYS A 107 -12.43 13.75 -28.08
C LYS A 107 -12.36 15.23 -27.70
N GLU A 108 -12.12 16.10 -28.67
CA GLU A 108 -12.33 17.54 -28.45
C GLU A 108 -13.77 17.75 -27.98
N PRO A 109 -14.01 18.62 -26.97
CA PRO A 109 -15.36 18.98 -26.59
C PRO A 109 -16.08 19.58 -27.80
N ASP A 110 -17.32 19.17 -28.03
CA ASP A 110 -18.16 19.77 -29.07
C ASP A 110 -18.19 21.28 -28.86
N LYS A 111 -17.84 22.03 -29.91
CA LYS A 111 -17.99 23.50 -29.93
C LYS A 111 -19.46 23.79 -30.20
N ASP A 112 -20.17 24.25 -29.18
CA ASP A 112 -21.52 24.82 -29.30
C ASP A 112 -21.57 25.98 -30.32
#